data_AF-A0AA42SUS5-F1
#
_entry.id   AF-A0AA42SUS5-F1
#
_cell.length_a   1.000
_cell.length_b   1.000
_cell.length_c   1.000
_cell.angle_alpha   90.00
_cell.angle_beta   90.00
_cell.angle_gamma   90.00
#
_symmetry.space_group_name_H-M   'P 1'
#
loop_
_entity.id
_entity.type
_entity.pdbx_description
1 polymer ?
#
loop_
_entity_poly.entity_id
_entity_poly.type
_entity_poly.pdbx_seq_one_letter_code
_entity_poly.pdbx_strand_id
1 'polypeptide(L)'
;MQRFINNWSATLQAPLLAADGEMAVEPSKGALLSIPAGDFMDLTLEPQGSAPEVVRVVARSGGVLTISARGLESSNTPSSWPAGTVVRCCATAGYLESLQQASGGARGYVRGSGSGTIVVPADTALIHVPFGTGDLEFALPTPELGEVLAIDVLLQNMDDTSTFTFSLPGATQGETNGFERVQAEMVAFADGYFVVERLRNTCMLRFYLMGNATPEFAILDLYHRPALPT
;
A
#
# COMPACT_ATOMS: atom_id res chain seq x y z
N MET A 1 -17.31 2.14 8.40
CA MET A 1 -16.03 2.71 7.91
C MET A 1 -15.74 4.05 8.58
N GLN A 2 -14.48 4.46 8.67
CA GLN A 2 -14.13 5.80 9.20
C GLN A 2 -14.56 6.90 8.20
N ARG A 3 -15.15 7.98 8.71
CA ARG A 3 -15.54 9.17 7.94
C ARG A 3 -14.66 10.35 8.30
N PHE A 4 -14.51 11.27 7.35
CA PHE A 4 -13.74 12.50 7.49
C PHE A 4 -14.58 13.70 7.08
N ILE A 5 -14.24 14.85 7.63
CA ILE A 5 -14.87 16.13 7.31
C ILE A 5 -13.80 17.22 7.28
N ASN A 6 -13.86 18.10 6.28
CA ASN A 6 -12.87 19.15 6.11
C ASN A 6 -13.00 20.19 7.23
N ASN A 7 -11.89 20.44 7.93
CA ASN A 7 -11.73 21.56 8.87
C ASN A 7 -12.80 21.62 9.98
N TRP A 8 -13.37 20.49 10.39
CA TRP A 8 -14.37 20.48 11.45
C TRP A 8 -13.72 20.68 12.82
N SER A 9 -14.26 21.62 13.59
CA SER A 9 -13.89 21.87 14.98
C SER A 9 -15.10 22.37 15.77
N ALA A 10 -15.16 21.97 17.04
CA ALA A 10 -16.16 22.39 18.01
C ALA A 10 -15.53 22.52 19.40
N THR A 11 -16.32 22.98 20.37
CA THR A 11 -15.96 22.97 21.79
C THR A 11 -16.97 22.17 22.59
N LEU A 12 -16.51 21.51 23.65
CA LEU A 12 -17.40 20.84 24.59
C LEU A 12 -18.33 21.86 25.28
N GLN A 13 -19.62 21.59 25.29
CA GLN A 13 -20.63 22.44 25.94
C GLN A 13 -20.81 22.11 27.43
N ALA A 14 -20.36 20.93 27.84
CA ALA A 14 -20.37 20.46 29.23
C ALA A 14 -19.08 19.67 29.50
N PRO A 15 -18.68 19.51 30.78
CA PRO A 15 -17.60 18.59 31.13
C PRO A 15 -17.89 17.18 30.59
N LEU A 16 -16.85 16.52 30.08
CA LEU A 16 -16.88 15.12 29.64
C LEU A 16 -16.08 14.28 30.63
N LEU A 17 -16.75 13.50 31.46
CA LEU A 17 -16.11 12.60 32.43
C LEU A 17 -15.58 11.34 31.75
N ALA A 18 -14.56 10.71 32.33
CA ALA A 18 -13.91 9.51 31.76
C ALA A 18 -14.88 8.38 31.36
N ALA A 19 -16.00 8.23 32.07
CA ALA A 19 -16.99 7.18 31.86
C ALA A 19 -18.17 7.58 30.95
N ASP A 20 -18.22 8.84 30.49
CA ASP A 20 -19.35 9.33 29.70
C ASP A 20 -19.41 8.64 28.33
N GLY A 21 -20.61 8.20 27.96
CA GLY A 21 -20.91 7.60 26.65
C GLY A 21 -21.38 8.61 25.60
N GLU A 22 -21.49 9.89 25.97
CA GLU A 22 -21.94 10.96 25.09
C GLU A 22 -21.15 12.22 25.34
N MET A 23 -20.92 13.03 24.30
CA MET A 23 -20.39 14.38 24.45
C MET A 23 -21.31 15.40 23.81
N ALA A 24 -21.44 16.56 24.46
CA ALA A 24 -22.21 17.68 23.95
C ALA A 24 -21.28 18.70 23.28
N VAL A 25 -21.60 19.03 22.03
CA VAL A 25 -21.02 20.13 21.25
C VAL A 25 -22.12 21.10 20.83
N GLU A 26 -21.74 22.24 20.25
CA GLU A 26 -22.73 23.18 19.71
C GLU A 26 -23.61 22.50 18.65
N PRO A 27 -24.96 22.61 18.71
CA PRO A 27 -25.86 21.96 17.77
C PRO A 27 -25.58 22.27 16.30
N SER A 28 -25.18 23.51 16.00
CA SER A 28 -24.81 23.95 14.64
C SER A 28 -23.60 23.19 14.11
N LYS A 29 -22.63 22.86 14.97
CA LYS A 29 -21.43 22.08 14.62
C LYS A 29 -21.73 20.59 14.53
N GLY A 30 -22.54 20.06 15.43
CA GLY A 30 -23.00 18.66 15.40
C GLY A 30 -23.79 18.35 14.12
N ALA A 31 -24.62 19.30 13.64
CA ALA A 31 -25.40 19.15 12.41
C ALA A 31 -24.54 18.97 11.14
N LEU A 32 -23.29 19.44 11.14
CA LEU A 32 -22.37 19.27 10.01
C LEU A 32 -21.84 17.83 9.89
N LEU A 33 -21.92 17.04 10.95
CA LEU A 33 -21.45 15.67 10.95
C LEU A 33 -22.48 14.74 10.29
N SER A 34 -22.01 13.94 9.34
CA SER A 34 -22.77 12.87 8.69
C SER A 34 -22.13 11.54 9.03
N ILE A 35 -22.77 10.79 9.92
CA ILE A 35 -22.29 9.48 10.39
C ILE A 35 -23.40 8.45 10.10
N PRO A 36 -23.36 7.80 8.93
CA PRO A 36 -24.29 6.71 8.61
C PRO A 36 -24.16 5.55 9.60
N ALA A 37 -25.21 4.73 9.71
CA ALA A 37 -25.16 3.53 10.54
C ALA A 37 -24.04 2.59 10.09
N GLY A 38 -23.23 2.10 11.04
CA GLY A 38 -22.06 1.27 10.78
C GLY A 38 -20.77 2.05 10.45
N ASP A 39 -20.85 3.37 10.36
CA ASP A 39 -19.70 4.24 10.23
C ASP A 39 -19.31 4.88 11.57
N PHE A 40 -18.12 5.45 11.60
CA PHE A 40 -17.62 6.17 12.76
C PHE A 40 -16.75 7.35 12.34
N MET A 41 -16.52 8.28 13.26
CA MET A 41 -15.49 9.32 13.14
C MET A 41 -14.63 9.28 14.39
N ASP A 42 -13.31 9.36 14.22
CA ASP A 42 -12.39 9.56 15.32
C ASP A 42 -12.16 11.07 15.48
N LEU A 43 -12.41 11.57 16.69
CA LEU A 43 -12.24 12.97 17.06
C LEU A 43 -11.12 13.08 18.10
N THR A 44 -10.36 14.17 18.03
CA THR A 44 -9.29 14.46 18.96
C THR A 44 -9.74 15.57 19.92
N LEU A 45 -9.71 15.27 21.21
CA LEU A 45 -9.88 16.20 22.32
C LEU A 45 -8.54 16.86 22.64
N GLU A 46 -8.57 18.18 22.79
CA GLU A 46 -7.39 19.02 23.05
C GLU A 46 -6.23 18.74 22.08
N PRO A 47 -6.43 18.91 20.76
CA PRO A 47 -5.44 18.53 19.75
C PRO A 47 -4.12 19.32 19.80
N GLN A 48 -4.05 20.40 20.59
CA GLN A 48 -2.83 21.17 20.84
C GLN A 48 -2.21 20.87 22.23
N GLY A 49 -2.85 20.03 23.04
CA GLY A 49 -2.40 19.69 24.38
C GLY A 49 -1.22 18.72 24.38
N SER A 50 -0.59 18.57 25.54
CA SER A 50 0.50 17.62 25.76
C SER A 50 0.04 16.16 25.80
N ALA A 51 -1.25 15.92 26.00
CA ALA A 51 -1.86 14.60 26.08
C ALA A 51 -3.24 14.60 25.41
N PRO A 52 -3.31 14.70 24.07
CA PRO A 52 -4.57 14.65 23.35
C PRO A 52 -5.24 13.28 23.52
N GLU A 53 -6.56 13.26 23.59
CA GLU A 53 -7.33 12.00 23.64
C GLU A 53 -8.09 11.81 22.33
N VAL A 54 -7.99 10.60 21.76
CA VAL A 54 -8.78 10.21 20.59
C VAL A 54 -10.03 9.46 21.06
N VAL A 55 -11.19 9.89 20.58
CA VAL A 55 -12.51 9.33 20.89
C VAL A 55 -13.24 8.95 19.60
N ARG A 56 -13.94 7.81 19.62
CA ARG A 56 -14.72 7.33 18.46
C ARG A 56 -16.19 7.60 18.64
N VAL A 57 -16.77 8.36 17.71
CA VAL A 57 -18.21 8.62 17.64
C VAL A 57 -18.89 7.82 16.54
N VAL A 58 -20.08 7.31 16.82
CA VAL A 58 -20.84 6.43 15.91
C VAL A 58 -22.22 6.98 15.53
N ALA A 59 -22.71 7.97 16.25
CA ALA A 59 -23.98 8.61 15.95
C ALA A 59 -23.98 10.06 16.45
N ARG A 60 -24.93 10.84 15.92
CA ARG A 60 -25.18 12.20 16.38
C ARG A 60 -26.67 12.50 16.40
N SER A 61 -27.12 13.21 17.43
CA SER A 61 -28.47 13.74 17.56
C SER A 61 -28.39 15.21 17.98
N GLY A 62 -28.67 16.13 17.04
CA GLY A 62 -28.41 17.55 17.25
C GLY A 62 -26.94 17.83 17.58
N GLY A 63 -26.70 18.40 18.76
CA GLY A 63 -25.36 18.67 19.32
C GLY A 63 -24.80 17.56 20.19
N VAL A 64 -25.47 16.42 20.34
CA VAL A 64 -25.01 15.29 21.17
C VAL A 64 -24.39 14.24 20.28
N LEU A 65 -23.16 13.83 20.57
CA LEU A 65 -22.41 12.81 19.84
C LEU A 65 -22.32 11.55 20.71
N THR A 66 -22.74 10.42 20.16
CA THR A 66 -22.67 9.11 20.83
C THR A 66 -21.28 8.52 20.69
N ILE A 67 -20.64 8.24 21.82
CA ILE A 67 -19.28 7.71 21.92
C ILE A 67 -19.34 6.18 22.03
N SER A 68 -18.56 5.51 21.19
CA SER A 68 -18.42 4.04 21.21
C SER A 68 -17.12 3.57 21.84
N ALA A 69 -16.08 4.41 21.80
CA ALA A 69 -14.79 4.11 22.40
C ALA A 69 -14.06 5.41 22.75
N ARG A 70 -13.20 5.32 23.77
CA ARG A 70 -12.40 6.41 24.33
C ARG A 70 -11.00 5.95 24.62
N GLY A 71 -10.09 6.90 24.84
CA GLY A 71 -8.70 6.57 25.11
C GLY A 71 -8.05 5.81 23.96
N LEU A 72 -8.40 6.12 22.70
CA LEU A 72 -7.82 5.43 21.55
C LEU A 72 -6.36 5.84 21.32
N GLU A 73 -5.64 5.03 20.55
CA GLU A 73 -4.22 5.20 20.25
C GLU A 73 -3.36 5.26 21.53
N SER A 74 -2.38 6.16 21.57
CA SER A 74 -1.44 6.29 22.70
C SER A 74 -2.05 6.79 23.99
N SER A 75 -3.33 7.22 23.98
CA SER A 75 -3.97 7.77 25.18
C SER A 75 -4.47 6.69 26.16
N ASN A 76 -4.85 5.48 25.70
CA ASN A 76 -5.20 4.21 26.39
C ASN A 76 -6.06 4.25 27.68
N THR A 77 -6.33 5.43 28.23
CA THR A 77 -7.06 5.68 29.47
C THR A 77 -7.91 6.93 29.25
N PRO A 78 -9.24 6.79 29.22
CA PRO A 78 -10.15 7.92 29.08
C PRO A 78 -9.92 8.96 30.19
N SER A 79 -9.74 10.22 29.81
CA SER A 79 -9.53 11.33 30.75
C SER A 79 -10.82 12.13 30.95
N SER A 80 -10.87 12.95 32.00
CA SER A 80 -11.96 13.92 32.15
C SER A 80 -11.56 15.24 31.52
N TRP A 81 -12.47 15.86 30.77
CA TRP A 81 -12.25 17.10 30.04
C TRP A 81 -13.25 18.17 30.49
N PRO A 82 -12.81 19.40 30.78
CA PRO A 82 -13.71 20.48 31.13
C PRO A 82 -14.57 20.93 29.93
N ALA A 83 -15.66 21.64 30.22
CA ALA A 83 -16.35 22.41 29.19
C ALA A 83 -15.38 23.41 28.53
N GLY A 84 -15.57 23.69 27.25
CA GLY A 84 -14.70 24.56 26.47
C GLY A 84 -13.49 23.86 25.83
N THR A 85 -13.17 22.61 26.19
CA THR A 85 -12.14 21.83 25.50
C THR A 85 -12.42 21.75 24.00
N VAL A 86 -11.36 21.95 23.21
CA VAL A 86 -11.45 21.92 21.76
C VAL A 86 -11.56 20.47 21.28
N VAL A 87 -12.48 20.24 20.36
CA VAL A 87 -12.67 18.97 19.66
C VAL A 87 -12.41 19.19 18.18
N ARG A 88 -11.66 18.30 17.53
CA ARG A 88 -11.41 18.34 16.08
C ARG A 88 -11.54 16.97 15.43
N CYS A 89 -11.98 16.95 14.18
CA CYS A 89 -11.86 15.78 13.34
C CYS A 89 -10.52 15.90 12.59
N CYS A 90 -9.51 15.19 13.07
CA CYS A 90 -8.17 15.16 12.49
C CYS A 90 -7.89 13.76 11.93
N ALA A 91 -7.07 13.68 10.88
CA ALA A 91 -6.43 12.41 10.55
C ALA A 91 -5.49 12.04 11.71
N THR A 92 -5.72 10.87 12.32
CA THR A 92 -4.92 10.41 13.45
C THR A 92 -3.68 9.66 12.96
N ALA A 93 -2.70 9.46 13.84
CA ALA A 93 -1.48 8.73 13.49
C ALA A 93 -1.82 7.30 13.07
N GLY A 94 -2.65 6.59 13.86
CA GLY A 94 -3.06 5.23 13.55
C GLY A 94 -3.83 5.13 12.23
N TYR A 95 -4.63 6.14 11.87
CA TYR A 95 -5.27 6.17 10.55
C TYR A 95 -4.24 6.32 9.42
N LEU A 96 -3.29 7.25 9.53
CA LEU A 96 -2.28 7.46 8.49
C LEU A 96 -1.33 6.26 8.35
N GLU A 97 -0.96 5.63 9.46
CA GLU A 97 -0.22 4.36 9.48
C GLU A 97 -1.03 3.27 8.78
N SER A 98 -2.33 3.14 9.08
CA SER A 98 -3.18 2.16 8.40
C SER A 98 -3.28 2.42 6.89
N LEU A 99 -3.29 3.68 6.46
CA LEU A 99 -3.28 4.06 5.05
C LEU A 99 -1.93 3.71 4.40
N GLN A 100 -0.82 3.95 5.10
CA GLN A 100 0.52 3.56 4.66
C GLN A 100 0.62 2.04 4.49
N GLN A 101 0.08 1.25 5.41
CA GLN A 101 0.07 -0.21 5.31
C GLN A 101 -0.90 -0.73 4.23
N ALA A 102 -2.10 -0.13 4.11
CA ALA A 102 -3.09 -0.51 3.10
C ALA A 102 -2.65 -0.20 1.66
N SER A 103 -1.77 0.78 1.49
CA SER A 103 -1.12 1.07 0.20
C SER A 103 0.10 0.17 -0.08
N GLY A 104 0.35 -0.84 0.77
CA GLY A 104 1.44 -1.80 0.64
C GLY A 104 2.77 -1.33 1.22
N GLY A 105 2.79 -0.22 1.99
CA GLY A 105 4.02 0.53 2.26
C GLY A 105 4.53 1.16 0.96
N ALA A 106 5.38 2.17 1.06
CA ALA A 106 6.16 2.57 -0.11
C ALA A 106 7.12 1.43 -0.44
N ARG A 107 6.65 0.43 -1.17
CA ARG A 107 7.49 -0.64 -1.67
C ARG A 107 8.52 -0.01 -2.59
N GLY A 108 9.76 -0.44 -2.43
CA GLY A 108 10.96 0.10 -3.07
C GLY A 108 10.77 0.30 -4.57
N TYR A 109 11.39 1.36 -5.07
CA TYR A 109 11.47 1.68 -6.48
C TYR A 109 12.92 1.49 -6.94
N VAL A 110 13.12 0.61 -7.91
CA VAL A 110 14.42 0.40 -8.54
C VAL A 110 14.39 0.99 -9.94
N ARG A 111 15.32 1.89 -10.23
CA ARG A 111 15.53 2.38 -11.60
C ARG A 111 16.74 1.68 -12.22
N GLY A 112 16.49 0.84 -13.20
CA GLY A 112 17.55 0.21 -14.00
C GLY A 112 17.98 1.09 -15.18
N SER A 113 19.19 0.88 -15.70
CA SER A 113 19.64 1.47 -16.97
C SER A 113 20.77 0.64 -17.57
N GLY A 114 20.77 0.48 -18.90
CA GLY A 114 21.87 -0.16 -19.63
C GLY A 114 21.78 -1.69 -19.69
N SER A 115 22.94 -2.35 -19.63
CA SER A 115 23.11 -3.81 -19.55
C SER A 115 23.68 -4.23 -18.18
N GLY A 116 23.54 -5.51 -17.83
CA GLY A 116 24.07 -6.11 -16.61
C GLY A 116 23.01 -6.49 -15.58
N THR A 117 23.45 -6.79 -14.36
CA THR A 117 22.57 -7.30 -13.29
C THR A 117 22.02 -6.18 -12.40
N ILE A 118 20.70 -6.11 -12.28
CA ILE A 118 19.94 -5.29 -11.34
C ILE A 118 19.59 -6.17 -10.14
N VAL A 119 20.16 -5.85 -8.98
CA VAL A 119 19.76 -6.49 -7.71
C VAL A 119 18.47 -5.84 -7.23
N VAL A 120 17.45 -6.66 -6.97
CA VAL A 120 16.12 -6.22 -6.56
C VAL A 120 15.95 -6.42 -5.05
N PRO A 121 15.87 -5.33 -4.26
CA PRO A 121 15.59 -5.41 -2.83
C PRO A 121 14.26 -6.13 -2.53
N ALA A 122 14.20 -6.84 -1.40
CA ALA A 122 13.03 -7.59 -0.93
C ALA A 122 11.75 -6.73 -0.79
N ASP A 123 11.92 -5.44 -0.52
CA ASP A 123 10.83 -4.48 -0.38
C ASP A 123 10.39 -3.84 -1.71
N THR A 124 10.99 -4.19 -2.85
CA THR A 124 10.69 -3.58 -4.15
C THR A 124 9.28 -3.91 -4.66
N ALA A 125 8.53 -2.91 -5.10
CA ALA A 125 7.28 -3.12 -5.87
C ALA A 125 7.44 -2.78 -7.34
N LEU A 126 8.29 -1.82 -7.68
CA LEU A 126 8.39 -1.34 -9.04
C LEU A 126 9.84 -1.26 -9.47
N ILE A 127 10.15 -1.99 -10.54
CA ILE A 127 11.37 -1.85 -11.29
C ILE A 127 11.04 -1.08 -12.57
N HIS A 128 11.74 0.02 -12.82
CA HIS A 128 11.56 0.80 -14.03
C HIS A 128 12.87 0.90 -14.79
N VAL A 129 12.86 0.38 -16.01
CA VAL A 129 13.97 0.43 -16.96
C VAL A 129 13.53 1.32 -18.14
N PRO A 130 13.86 2.63 -18.12
CA PRO A 130 13.37 3.57 -19.11
C PRO A 130 14.08 3.46 -20.47
N PHE A 131 15.29 2.89 -20.45
CA PHE A 131 16.14 2.60 -21.62
C PHE A 131 17.02 1.40 -21.26
N GLY A 132 16.96 0.35 -22.06
CA GLY A 132 17.89 -0.77 -21.96
C GLY A 132 18.51 -1.04 -23.32
N THR A 133 19.77 -1.44 -23.29
CA THR A 133 20.55 -1.85 -24.45
C THR A 133 21.35 -3.07 -24.05
N GLY A 134 21.27 -4.16 -24.80
CA GLY A 134 21.94 -5.43 -24.48
C GLY A 134 21.24 -6.24 -23.38
N ASP A 135 21.99 -7.17 -22.78
CA ASP A 135 21.42 -8.16 -21.86
C ASP A 135 21.26 -7.59 -20.45
N LEU A 136 20.07 -7.78 -19.88
CA LEU A 136 19.72 -7.33 -18.53
C LEU A 136 19.28 -8.52 -17.68
N GLU A 137 19.86 -8.63 -16.48
CA GLU A 137 19.48 -9.64 -15.49
C GLU A 137 18.83 -8.96 -14.28
N PHE A 138 17.68 -9.45 -13.82
CA PHE A 138 17.06 -9.04 -12.57
C PHE A 138 17.28 -10.12 -11.52
N ALA A 139 18.14 -9.86 -10.54
CA ALA A 139 18.33 -10.73 -9.39
C ALA A 139 17.22 -10.46 -8.37
N LEU A 140 16.16 -11.27 -8.44
CA LEU A 140 14.97 -11.17 -7.60
C LEU A 140 15.28 -11.64 -6.17
N PRO A 141 14.60 -11.10 -5.15
CA PRO A 141 14.74 -11.56 -3.78
C PRO A 141 13.95 -12.85 -3.56
N THR A 142 14.35 -13.67 -2.58
CA THR A 142 13.56 -14.81 -2.12
C THR A 142 12.48 -14.31 -1.14
N PRO A 143 11.18 -14.53 -1.39
CA PRO A 143 10.14 -14.22 -0.40
C PRO A 143 10.24 -15.13 0.83
N GLU A 144 9.85 -14.65 2.01
CA GLU A 144 9.76 -15.49 3.20
C GLU A 144 8.66 -16.56 3.05
N LEU A 145 8.76 -17.66 3.83
CA LEU A 145 7.82 -18.77 3.75
C LEU A 145 6.38 -18.29 4.03
N GLY A 146 5.47 -18.54 3.10
CA GLY A 146 4.07 -18.11 3.22
C GLY A 146 3.81 -16.66 2.79
N GLU A 147 4.85 -15.92 2.40
CA GLU A 147 4.69 -14.60 1.79
C GLU A 147 4.56 -14.67 0.27
N VAL A 148 3.84 -13.71 -0.28
CA VAL A 148 3.76 -13.46 -1.72
C VAL A 148 4.40 -12.11 -2.00
N LEU A 149 5.49 -12.12 -2.76
CA LEU A 149 6.09 -10.90 -3.27
C LEU A 149 5.54 -10.59 -4.66
N ALA A 150 5.07 -9.37 -4.84
CA ALA A 150 4.54 -8.87 -6.10
C ALA A 150 5.42 -7.73 -6.59
N ILE A 151 6.03 -7.90 -7.76
CA ILE A 151 6.94 -6.93 -8.39
C ILE A 151 6.39 -6.58 -9.77
N ASP A 152 6.17 -5.30 -9.98
CA ASP A 152 5.89 -4.71 -11.28
C ASP A 152 7.21 -4.33 -11.96
N VAL A 153 7.37 -4.72 -13.21
CA VAL A 153 8.51 -4.34 -14.05
C VAL A 153 8.00 -3.57 -15.25
N LEU A 154 8.40 -2.30 -15.32
CA LEU A 154 8.10 -1.38 -16.40
C LEU A 154 9.34 -1.23 -17.29
N LEU A 155 9.25 -1.76 -18.50
CA LEU A 155 10.29 -1.64 -19.52
C LEU A 155 9.84 -0.63 -20.57
N GLN A 156 10.69 0.34 -20.91
CA GLN A 156 10.42 1.36 -21.92
C GLN A 156 11.61 1.51 -22.89
N ASN A 157 11.30 1.87 -24.14
CA ASN A 157 12.29 2.20 -25.18
C ASN A 157 13.39 1.16 -25.34
N MET A 158 13.02 -0.12 -25.34
CA MET A 158 13.94 -1.23 -25.50
C MET A 158 14.34 -1.38 -26.98
N ASP A 159 15.60 -1.69 -27.24
CA ASP A 159 16.04 -2.08 -28.58
C ASP A 159 15.56 -3.50 -28.93
N ASP A 160 15.48 -3.80 -30.23
CA ASP A 160 15.02 -5.11 -30.73
C ASP A 160 15.98 -6.26 -30.39
N THR A 161 17.13 -5.96 -29.79
CA THR A 161 18.21 -6.90 -29.46
C THR A 161 18.35 -7.14 -27.95
N SER A 162 17.56 -6.46 -27.12
CA SER A 162 17.66 -6.54 -25.67
C SER A 162 17.07 -7.85 -25.19
N THR A 163 17.83 -8.60 -24.38
CA THR A 163 17.33 -9.79 -23.69
C THR A 163 17.16 -9.51 -22.20
N PHE A 164 16.17 -10.16 -21.60
CA PHE A 164 15.89 -10.03 -20.18
C PHE A 164 15.86 -11.39 -19.51
N THR A 165 16.65 -11.50 -18.45
CA THR A 165 16.69 -12.69 -17.60
C THR A 165 16.26 -12.32 -16.19
N PHE A 166 15.41 -13.14 -15.59
CA PHE A 166 15.05 -13.02 -14.18
C PHE A 166 15.66 -14.20 -13.43
N SER A 167 16.42 -13.92 -12.37
CA SER A 167 17.11 -14.92 -11.57
C SER A 167 16.61 -14.95 -10.14
N LEU A 168 16.39 -16.16 -9.62
CA LEU A 168 16.05 -16.39 -8.22
C LEU A 168 17.29 -16.91 -7.45
N PRO A 169 17.48 -16.56 -6.18
CA PRO A 169 18.61 -17.03 -5.40
C PRO A 169 18.57 -18.56 -5.25
N GLY A 170 19.64 -19.24 -5.65
CA GLY A 170 19.74 -20.71 -5.60
C GLY A 170 19.33 -21.45 -6.86
N ALA A 171 18.87 -20.74 -7.91
CA ALA A 171 18.68 -21.31 -9.23
C ALA A 171 20.04 -21.65 -9.88
N THR A 172 20.16 -22.79 -10.57
CA THR A 172 21.39 -23.18 -11.29
C THR A 172 21.14 -23.13 -12.80
N GLN A 173 21.97 -22.43 -13.56
CA GLN A 173 21.77 -22.23 -15.00
C GLN A 173 22.04 -23.54 -15.78
N GLY A 174 21.03 -24.10 -16.46
CA GLY A 174 21.16 -25.29 -17.32
C GLY A 174 20.95 -24.99 -18.81
N GLU A 175 21.75 -25.59 -19.69
CA GLU A 175 21.66 -25.45 -21.16
C GLU A 175 20.41 -26.13 -21.75
N THR A 176 19.78 -25.51 -22.75
CA THR A 176 18.49 -25.92 -23.35
C THR A 176 18.63 -26.59 -24.72
N ASN A 177 17.89 -27.68 -24.96
CA ASN A 177 17.69 -28.31 -26.28
C ASN A 177 16.20 -28.32 -26.66
N GLY A 178 15.84 -27.39 -27.57
CA GLY A 178 14.77 -27.41 -28.58
C GLY A 178 13.33 -27.84 -28.23
N PHE A 179 12.36 -26.91 -28.37
CA PHE A 179 11.01 -27.12 -28.95
C PHE A 179 10.40 -25.75 -29.35
N GLU A 180 9.48 -25.76 -30.33
CA GLU A 180 8.99 -24.61 -31.13
C GLU A 180 7.45 -24.40 -30.95
N ARG A 181 7.01 -23.13 -30.90
CA ARG A 181 5.67 -22.46 -30.99
C ARG A 181 5.07 -21.87 -29.70
N VAL A 182 4.43 -20.67 -29.64
CA VAL A 182 4.47 -19.31 -30.27
C VAL A 182 3.34 -18.49 -29.59
N GLN A 183 3.70 -17.45 -28.81
CA GLN A 183 3.01 -16.16 -28.52
C GLN A 183 3.51 -15.66 -27.15
N ALA A 184 4.59 -14.85 -27.22
CA ALA A 184 5.56 -14.63 -26.13
C ALA A 184 5.98 -15.97 -25.52
N GLU A 185 6.82 -16.73 -26.24
CA GLU A 185 7.30 -18.06 -25.81
C GLU A 185 8.10 -17.95 -24.51
N MET A 186 7.38 -17.94 -23.40
CA MET A 186 7.87 -18.35 -22.09
C MET A 186 8.01 -19.87 -22.13
N VAL A 187 9.24 -20.36 -22.01
CA VAL A 187 9.47 -21.75 -21.63
C VAL A 187 9.77 -21.76 -20.14
N ALA A 188 8.82 -22.28 -19.34
CA ALA A 188 9.08 -22.57 -17.95
C ALA A 188 10.06 -23.75 -17.87
N PHE A 189 11.20 -23.56 -17.22
CA PHE A 189 12.17 -24.63 -16.97
C PHE A 189 12.30 -24.92 -15.48
N ALA A 190 12.61 -26.18 -15.19
CA ALA A 190 12.70 -26.77 -13.85
C ALA A 190 13.83 -26.20 -12.95
N ASP A 191 14.55 -25.16 -13.40
CA ASP A 191 15.79 -24.69 -12.76
C ASP A 191 15.83 -23.17 -12.48
N GLY A 192 14.68 -22.50 -12.31
CA GLY A 192 14.60 -21.23 -11.55
C GLY A 192 14.93 -19.91 -12.30
N TYR A 193 14.90 -19.89 -13.63
CA TYR A 193 15.02 -18.66 -14.43
C TYR A 193 13.86 -18.48 -15.40
N PHE A 194 13.54 -17.23 -15.72
CA PHE A 194 12.59 -16.86 -16.77
C PHE A 194 13.29 -15.97 -17.79
N VAL A 195 13.21 -16.34 -19.08
CA VAL A 195 13.75 -15.56 -20.19
C VAL A 195 12.59 -14.98 -21.00
N VAL A 196 12.61 -13.67 -21.23
CA VAL A 196 11.65 -12.99 -22.10
C VAL A 196 12.41 -12.48 -23.32
N GLU A 197 12.32 -13.21 -24.44
CA GLU A 197 13.17 -12.97 -25.61
C GLU A 197 12.69 -11.83 -26.52
N ARG A 198 11.46 -11.31 -26.35
CA ARG A 198 10.97 -10.24 -27.23
C ARG A 198 9.82 -9.41 -26.68
N LEU A 199 10.07 -8.13 -26.49
CA LEU A 199 9.06 -7.13 -26.14
C LEU A 199 9.24 -5.89 -27.01
N ARG A 200 8.19 -5.46 -27.71
CA ARG A 200 8.20 -4.19 -28.46
C ARG A 200 7.59 -3.07 -27.63
N ASN A 201 8.19 -1.89 -27.69
CA ASN A 201 7.72 -0.62 -27.10
C ASN A 201 7.78 -0.53 -25.57
N THR A 202 6.63 -0.70 -24.92
CA THR A 202 6.41 -0.57 -23.49
C THR A 202 5.57 -1.74 -23.02
N CYS A 203 6.04 -2.41 -21.99
CA CYS A 203 5.31 -3.49 -21.36
C CYS A 203 5.36 -3.33 -19.84
N MET A 204 4.30 -3.82 -19.21
CA MET A 204 4.25 -4.00 -17.77
C MET A 204 4.15 -5.49 -17.53
N LEU A 205 5.13 -6.00 -16.81
CA LEU A 205 5.24 -7.39 -16.38
C LEU A 205 4.94 -7.40 -14.89
N ARG A 206 3.98 -8.19 -14.43
CA ARG A 206 3.77 -8.42 -13.01
C ARG A 206 4.20 -9.83 -12.65
N PHE A 207 5.09 -9.92 -11.67
CA PHE A 207 5.57 -11.17 -11.13
C PHE A 207 4.96 -11.41 -9.76
N TYR A 208 4.49 -12.64 -9.52
CA TYR A 208 4.16 -13.13 -8.19
C TYR A 208 5.16 -14.22 -7.80
N LEU A 209 5.97 -13.96 -6.78
CA LEU A 209 6.89 -14.94 -6.19
C LEU A 209 6.27 -15.47 -4.90
N MET A 210 6.17 -16.79 -4.78
CA MET A 210 5.59 -17.45 -3.60
C MET A 210 6.71 -18.11 -2.78
N GLY A 211 6.79 -17.79 -1.49
CA GLY A 211 7.72 -18.44 -0.57
C GLY A 211 7.26 -19.85 -0.23
N ASN A 212 7.89 -20.85 -0.86
CA ASN A 212 7.71 -22.27 -0.62
C ASN A 212 9.02 -22.90 -0.08
N ALA A 213 8.96 -24.11 0.49
CA ALA A 213 10.14 -24.83 0.97
C ALA A 213 11.19 -25.09 -0.15
N THR A 214 10.75 -25.07 -1.41
CA THR A 214 11.54 -24.97 -2.63
C THR A 214 10.92 -23.86 -3.50
N PRO A 215 11.63 -22.77 -3.84
CA PRO A 215 11.06 -21.67 -4.62
C PRO A 215 10.86 -22.09 -6.08
N GLU A 216 9.69 -22.66 -6.39
CA GLU A 216 9.46 -23.36 -7.68
C GLU A 216 8.56 -22.60 -8.66
N PHE A 217 7.86 -21.54 -8.26
CA PHE A 217 6.81 -20.95 -9.12
C PHE A 217 6.80 -19.42 -9.10
N ALA A 218 6.82 -18.83 -10.31
CA ALA A 218 6.44 -17.44 -10.55
C ALA A 218 5.29 -17.38 -11.56
N ILE A 219 4.29 -16.53 -11.29
CA ILE A 219 3.20 -16.23 -12.24
C ILE A 219 3.54 -14.90 -12.92
N LEU A 220 3.56 -14.91 -14.25
CA LEU A 220 3.75 -13.70 -15.05
C LEU A 220 2.43 -13.28 -15.70
N ASP A 221 1.96 -12.07 -15.35
CA ASP A 221 0.90 -11.40 -16.09
C ASP A 221 1.52 -10.36 -17.03
N LEU A 222 1.24 -10.49 -18.33
CA LEU A 222 1.74 -9.58 -19.36
C LEU A 222 0.66 -8.59 -19.78
N TYR A 223 0.88 -7.31 -19.49
CA TYR A 223 -0.01 -6.23 -19.92
C TYR A 223 0.63 -5.46 -21.07
N HIS A 224 0.11 -5.66 -22.28
CA HIS A 224 0.46 -4.81 -23.42
C HIS A 224 -0.41 -3.54 -23.37
N ARG A 225 0.23 -2.38 -23.17
CA ARG A 225 -0.45 -1.10 -23.35
C ARG A 225 -0.34 -0.71 -24.82
N PRO A 226 -1.46 -0.66 -25.58
CA PRO A 226 -1.39 -0.20 -26.97
C PRO A 226 -0.83 1.22 -27.01
N ALA A 227 0.02 1.50 -28.01
CA ALA A 227 0.57 2.83 -28.22
C ALA A 227 -0.58 3.84 -28.32
N LEU A 228 -0.47 4.97 -27.60
CA LEU A 228 -1.44 6.04 -27.74
C LEU A 228 -1.42 6.51 -29.20
N PRO A 229 -2.59 6.68 -29.85
CA PRO A 229 -2.63 7.20 -31.21
C PRO A 229 -2.01 8.60 -31.22
N THR A 230 -1.06 8.78 -32.15
CA THR A 230 -0.39 10.06 -32.44
C THR A 230 -1.34 11.09 -33.00
#